data_AF-A0A3E2HQ25-F1
#
_entry.id   AF-A0A3E2HQ25-F1
#
_cell.length_a   1.000
_cell.length_b   1.000
_cell.length_c   1.000
_cell.angle_alpha   90.00
_cell.angle_beta   90.00
_cell.angle_gamma   90.00
#
_symmetry.space_group_name_H-M   'P 1'
#
loop_
_entity.id
_entity.type
_entity.pdbx_description
1 polymer ?
#
loop_
_entity_poly.entity_id
_entity_poly.type
_entity_poly.pdbx_seq_one_letter_code
_entity_poly.pdbx_strand_id
1 'polypeptide(L)'
;MQSYNSLSVFPDVPSGLEALSAARDRLSAYIFSNGNLEMVRASVEQSEGLKSWSSSSSRPTGPFRDLITIDKILGVGGNSGEAYADGKSARAFKPARCVYEGLLSAVQADGERNADEELRGVGMGDMWLVTSNPFDVVGALNVGMRAAWVDRGGKGWVDGLAGVLGFEGPTVVVSGIGEVVERISGWEEGRRS
;
A
#
# COMPACT_ATOMS: atom_id res chain seq x y z
N MET A 1 8.52 6.32 19.86
CA MET A 1 7.52 6.84 18.90
C MET A 1 7.84 8.25 18.40
N GLN A 2 8.37 9.16 19.23
CA GLN A 2 8.84 10.48 18.75
C GLN A 2 9.85 10.39 17.59
N SER A 3 10.66 9.34 17.55
CA SER A 3 11.66 9.10 16.50
C SER A 3 11.09 8.87 15.09
N TYR A 4 9.86 8.36 14.96
CA TYR A 4 9.24 8.11 13.65
C TYR A 4 8.66 9.41 13.04
N ASN A 5 8.18 10.32 13.89
CA ASN A 5 7.65 11.61 13.44
C ASN A 5 8.76 12.55 12.97
N SER A 6 10.00 12.29 13.39
CA SER A 6 11.21 13.01 12.96
C SER A 6 11.96 12.36 11.80
N LEU A 7 11.47 11.25 11.23
CA LEU A 7 12.13 10.65 10.07
C LEU A 7 11.96 11.54 8.85
N SER A 8 13.08 11.90 8.24
CA SER A 8 13.10 12.49 6.92
C SER A 8 12.64 11.46 5.90
N VAL A 9 11.86 11.92 4.93
CA VAL A 9 11.56 11.12 3.74
C VAL A 9 12.83 10.94 2.91
N PHE A 10 12.89 9.86 2.13
CA PHE A 10 13.96 9.70 1.16
C PHE A 10 13.91 10.82 0.09
N PRO A 11 15.05 11.21 -0.50
CA PRO A 11 15.12 12.32 -1.46
C PRO A 11 14.22 12.16 -2.70
N ASP A 12 13.89 10.93 -3.09
CA ASP A 12 13.03 10.62 -4.25
C ASP A 12 11.53 10.74 -3.95
N VAL A 13 11.14 10.80 -2.68
CA VAL A 13 9.74 10.78 -2.27
C VAL A 13 8.97 12.02 -2.74
N PRO A 14 9.46 13.27 -2.60
CA PRO A 14 8.70 14.44 -3.05
C PRO A 14 8.33 14.39 -4.53
N SER A 15 9.30 14.15 -5.42
CA SER A 15 9.05 14.00 -6.86
C SER A 15 8.14 12.81 -7.16
N GLY A 16 8.25 11.72 -6.40
CA GLY A 16 7.38 10.56 -6.55
C GLY A 16 5.93 10.84 -6.16
N LEU A 17 5.69 11.62 -5.10
CA LEU A 17 4.35 12.03 -4.66
C LEU A 17 3.73 13.07 -5.60
N GLU A 18 4.54 13.92 -6.23
CA GLU A 18 4.11 14.79 -7.32
C GLU A 18 3.65 13.99 -8.54
N ALA A 19 4.44 13.03 -9.00
CA ALA A 19 4.08 12.13 -10.10
C ALA A 19 2.81 11.33 -9.77
N LEU A 20 2.71 10.78 -8.56
CA LEU A 20 1.53 10.05 -8.10
C LEU A 20 0.29 10.95 -8.05
N SER A 21 0.47 12.23 -7.68
CA SER A 21 -0.62 13.20 -7.68
C SER A 21 -1.08 13.57 -9.09
N ALA A 22 -0.15 13.61 -10.06
CA ALA A 22 -0.46 13.84 -11.47
C ALA A 22 -1.18 12.64 -12.11
N ALA A 23 -0.96 11.41 -11.61
CA ALA A 23 -1.55 10.17 -12.13
C ALA A 23 -2.85 9.74 -11.44
N ARG A 24 -3.51 10.61 -10.67
CA ARG A 24 -4.72 10.25 -9.87
C ARG A 24 -5.96 9.90 -10.66
N ASP A 25 -6.01 10.33 -11.91
CA ASP A 25 -7.03 9.95 -12.88
C ASP A 25 -6.92 8.47 -13.29
N ARG A 26 -5.77 7.84 -13.00
CA ARG A 26 -5.47 6.44 -13.37
C ARG A 26 -5.14 5.57 -12.18
N LEU A 27 -4.60 6.14 -11.11
CA LEU A 27 -4.10 5.44 -9.94
C LEU A 27 -4.81 5.87 -8.66
N SER A 28 -5.27 4.86 -7.92
CA SER A 28 -5.87 5.03 -6.60
C SER A 28 -4.87 4.60 -5.54
N ALA A 29 -4.25 5.56 -4.85
CA ALA A 29 -3.20 5.26 -3.88
C ALA A 29 -3.72 5.20 -2.44
N TYR A 30 -3.18 4.25 -1.68
CA TYR A 30 -3.48 4.01 -0.27
C TYR A 30 -2.18 3.81 0.52
N ILE A 31 -2.14 4.24 1.78
CA ILE A 31 -1.05 3.86 2.70
C ILE A 31 -1.47 2.62 3.46
N PHE A 32 -0.67 1.56 3.41
CA PHE A 32 -0.96 0.29 4.06
C PHE A 32 0.08 -0.10 5.11
N SER A 33 -0.32 -0.17 6.39
CA SER A 33 0.62 -0.33 7.51
C SER A 33 0.16 -1.33 8.58
N ASN A 34 1.12 -2.02 9.21
CA ASN A 34 0.91 -2.82 10.42
C ASN A 34 0.64 -1.96 11.68
N GLY A 35 0.94 -0.65 11.62
CA GLY A 35 0.72 0.28 12.73
C GLY A 35 -0.76 0.56 12.99
N ASN A 36 -1.09 1.10 14.16
CA ASN A 36 -2.45 1.57 14.43
C ASN A 36 -2.73 2.90 13.69
N LEU A 37 -4.01 3.25 13.54
CA LEU A 37 -4.42 4.40 12.74
C LEU A 37 -3.86 5.73 13.28
N GLU A 38 -3.91 5.94 14.60
CA GLU A 38 -3.43 7.17 15.23
C GLU A 38 -1.93 7.39 14.99
N MET A 39 -1.13 6.35 15.12
CA MET A 39 0.32 6.39 14.88
C MET A 39 0.65 6.72 13.43
N VAL A 40 -0.01 6.04 12.48
CA VAL A 40 0.26 6.25 11.06
C VAL A 40 -0.18 7.65 10.64
N ARG A 41 -1.35 8.09 11.12
CA ARG A 41 -1.84 9.46 10.88
C ARG A 41 -0.88 10.50 11.44
N ALA A 42 -0.45 10.36 12.70
CA ALA A 42 0.51 11.28 13.31
C ALA A 42 1.84 11.33 12.55
N SER A 43 2.34 10.19 12.08
CA SER A 43 3.58 10.15 11.29
C SER A 43 3.45 10.89 9.96
N VAL A 44 2.33 10.74 9.25
CA VAL A 44 2.05 11.44 7.99
C VAL A 44 1.84 12.93 8.21
N GLU A 45 1.12 13.32 9.27
CA GLU A 45 0.78 14.72 9.55
C GLU A 45 1.91 15.53 10.18
N GLN A 46 2.84 14.90 10.90
CA GLN A 46 3.88 15.58 11.65
C GLN A 46 5.25 15.53 10.96
N SER A 47 5.50 14.58 10.05
CA SER A 47 6.75 14.51 9.31
C SER A 47 6.90 15.69 8.35
N GLU A 48 8.05 16.36 8.37
CA GLU A 48 8.30 17.53 7.51
C GLU A 48 8.15 17.23 6.02
N GLY A 49 8.43 16.00 5.59
CA GLY A 49 8.33 15.57 4.19
C GLY A 49 6.97 15.05 3.76
N LEU A 50 6.07 14.72 4.70
CA LEU A 50 4.75 14.16 4.40
C LEU A 50 3.58 15.07 4.80
N LYS A 51 3.78 16.01 5.73
CA LYS A 51 2.71 16.89 6.23
C LYS A 51 2.02 17.71 5.15
N SER A 52 2.78 18.16 4.13
CA SER A 52 2.25 18.89 2.96
C SER A 52 1.40 18.02 2.03
N TRP A 53 1.41 16.71 2.24
CA TRP A 53 0.69 15.70 1.50
C TRP A 53 -0.42 15.06 2.32
N SER A 54 -0.64 15.50 3.55
CA SER A 54 -1.79 15.09 4.35
C SER A 54 -3.03 15.90 3.97
N SER A 55 -4.19 15.24 3.98
CA SER A 55 -5.52 15.84 3.77
C SER A 55 -5.87 16.96 4.76
N SER A 56 -5.11 17.07 5.87
CA SER A 56 -5.26 18.12 6.90
C SER A 56 -4.52 19.42 6.57
N SER A 57 -3.74 19.48 5.48
CA SER A 57 -3.04 20.68 5.01
C SER A 57 -3.91 21.49 4.03
N SER A 58 -3.65 22.80 3.89
CA SER A 58 -4.43 23.74 3.06
C SER A 58 -4.49 23.44 1.55
N ARG A 59 -3.90 22.32 1.09
CA ARG A 59 -4.13 21.71 -0.22
C ARG A 59 -5.08 20.52 -0.04
N PRO A 60 -6.30 20.53 -0.60
CA PRO A 60 -7.35 19.55 -0.27
C PRO A 60 -7.08 18.12 -0.76
N THR A 61 -5.92 17.81 -1.33
CA THR A 61 -5.72 16.51 -1.99
C THR A 61 -4.27 16.04 -1.85
N GLY A 62 -3.97 15.29 -0.79
CA GLY A 62 -2.79 14.40 -0.75
C GLY A 62 -2.98 13.18 -1.65
N PRO A 63 -1.93 12.56 -2.23
CA PRO A 63 -2.06 11.49 -3.24
C PRO A 63 -2.82 10.27 -2.74
N PHE A 64 -2.83 10.07 -1.43
CA PHE A 64 -3.47 8.94 -0.78
C PHE A 64 -4.94 9.22 -0.50
N ARG A 65 -5.81 8.31 -0.93
CA ARG A 65 -7.25 8.34 -0.64
C ARG A 65 -7.54 8.01 0.81
N ASP A 66 -6.77 7.08 1.37
CA ASP A 66 -6.99 6.60 2.73
C ASP A 66 -5.73 5.98 3.36
N LEU A 67 -5.77 5.86 4.69
CA LEU A 67 -4.84 5.08 5.50
C LEU A 67 -5.51 3.75 5.87
N ILE A 68 -4.96 2.65 5.40
CA ILE A 68 -5.43 1.30 5.70
C ILE A 68 -4.47 0.67 6.71
N THR A 69 -4.98 0.43 7.90
CA THR A 69 -4.25 -0.25 8.98
C THR A 69 -4.87 -1.61 9.27
N ILE A 70 -4.16 -2.45 10.00
CA ILE A 70 -4.68 -3.75 10.45
C ILE A 70 -5.97 -3.58 11.24
N ASP A 71 -6.04 -2.57 12.11
CA ASP A 71 -7.25 -2.30 12.90
C ASP A 71 -8.44 -1.93 12.01
N LYS A 72 -8.20 -1.19 10.91
CA LYS A 72 -9.22 -0.86 9.93
C LYS A 72 -9.70 -2.09 9.17
N ILE A 73 -8.77 -2.95 8.73
CA ILE A 73 -9.11 -4.21 8.08
C ILE A 73 -9.95 -5.11 8.99
N LEU A 74 -9.62 -5.17 10.28
CA LEU A 74 -10.37 -5.93 11.28
C LEU A 74 -11.73 -5.28 11.63
N GLY A 75 -11.93 -4.00 11.31
CA GLY A 75 -13.12 -3.21 11.63
C GLY A 75 -14.05 -2.87 10.45
N VAL A 76 -13.77 -3.35 9.23
CA VAL A 76 -14.65 -3.17 8.04
C VAL A 76 -15.78 -4.23 7.99
N GLY A 77 -15.83 -5.15 8.96
CA GLY A 77 -17.03 -5.93 9.26
C GLY A 77 -17.93 -5.18 10.24
N GLY A 78 -18.87 -4.38 9.74
CA GLY A 78 -19.94 -3.81 10.56
C GLY A 78 -20.74 -4.91 11.26
N ASN A 79 -20.95 -4.79 12.58
CA ASN A 79 -21.79 -5.66 13.40
C ASN A 79 -21.56 -7.17 13.25
N SER A 80 -20.45 -7.65 13.81
CA SER A 80 -20.46 -8.93 14.51
C SER A 80 -19.54 -8.81 15.71
N GLY A 81 -20.12 -8.65 16.89
CA GLY A 81 -19.44 -9.12 18.08
C GLY A 81 -19.18 -10.61 17.86
N GLU A 82 -17.94 -10.96 17.56
CA GLU A 82 -17.37 -12.28 17.73
C GLU A 82 -15.90 -12.18 17.31
N ALA A 83 -15.02 -12.37 18.29
CA ALA A 83 -13.79 -13.10 18.00
C ALA A 83 -14.16 -14.29 17.11
N TYR A 84 -13.33 -14.61 16.10
CA TYR A 84 -13.44 -15.85 15.34
C TYR A 84 -13.91 -17.01 16.24
N ALA A 85 -14.80 -17.88 15.74
CA ALA A 85 -15.61 -18.91 16.42
C ALA A 85 -14.92 -19.88 17.44
N ASP A 86 -13.67 -19.64 17.82
CA ASP A 86 -12.93 -20.32 18.91
C ASP A 86 -12.59 -19.38 20.10
N GLY A 87 -12.70 -18.06 19.96
CA GLY A 87 -12.46 -17.10 21.05
C GLY A 87 -10.99 -16.95 21.46
N LYS A 88 -10.02 -17.47 20.68
CA LYS A 88 -8.58 -17.46 21.03
C LYS A 88 -7.61 -16.92 19.97
N SER A 89 -8.08 -16.56 18.77
CA SER A 89 -7.17 -16.17 17.68
C SER A 89 -6.61 -14.74 17.82
N ALA A 90 -5.28 -14.63 17.79
CA ALA A 90 -4.50 -13.41 17.94
C ALA A 90 -4.52 -12.52 16.68
N ARG A 91 -4.37 -11.22 16.88
CA ARG A 91 -4.21 -10.18 15.85
C ARG A 91 -3.20 -10.61 14.77
N ALA A 92 -3.63 -10.63 13.50
CA ALA A 92 -2.76 -10.98 12.37
C ALA A 92 -2.05 -9.74 11.80
N PHE A 93 -0.84 -9.93 11.31
CA PHE A 93 -0.02 -8.88 10.69
C PHE A 93 0.53 -9.37 9.36
N LYS A 94 1.01 -8.45 8.52
CA LYS A 94 1.80 -8.81 7.33
C LYS A 94 2.90 -9.82 7.69
N PRO A 95 3.11 -10.92 6.93
CA PRO A 95 2.52 -11.20 5.61
C PRO A 95 1.31 -12.17 5.64
N ALA A 96 0.49 -12.17 6.69
CA ALA A 96 -0.68 -13.05 6.76
C ALA A 96 -1.66 -12.81 5.59
N ARG A 97 -2.14 -13.89 4.98
CA ARG A 97 -3.04 -13.86 3.81
C ARG A 97 -4.27 -12.96 4.01
N CYS A 98 -4.95 -13.12 5.16
CA CYS A 98 -6.15 -12.36 5.51
C CYS A 98 -5.93 -10.85 5.58
N VAL A 99 -4.69 -10.40 5.82
CA VAL A 99 -4.34 -8.98 5.89
C VAL A 99 -4.32 -8.34 4.50
N TYR A 100 -3.90 -9.06 3.46
CA TYR A 100 -3.96 -8.57 2.07
C TYR A 100 -5.36 -8.75 1.47
N GLU A 101 -6.08 -9.82 1.81
CA GLU A 101 -7.50 -9.97 1.45
C GLU A 101 -8.37 -8.85 2.02
N GLY A 102 -8.14 -8.49 3.28
CA GLY A 102 -8.81 -7.35 3.89
C GLY A 102 -8.45 -5.99 3.27
N LEU A 103 -7.27 -5.86 2.66
CA LEU A 103 -6.89 -4.65 1.92
C LEU A 103 -7.81 -4.45 0.71
N LEU A 104 -8.09 -5.51 -0.06
CA LEU A 104 -9.03 -5.46 -1.18
C LEU A 104 -10.43 -5.04 -0.72
N SER A 105 -10.95 -5.68 0.34
CA SER A 105 -12.26 -5.34 0.90
C SER A 105 -12.34 -3.87 1.35
N ALA A 106 -11.27 -3.34 1.95
CA ALA A 106 -11.23 -1.94 2.37
C ALA A 106 -11.26 -0.95 1.17
N VAL A 107 -10.61 -1.30 0.05
CA VAL A 107 -10.61 -0.50 -1.19
C VAL A 107 -11.99 -0.53 -1.86
N GLN A 108 -12.62 -1.70 -1.96
CA GLN A 108 -13.97 -1.81 -2.53
C GLN A 108 -15.00 -1.04 -1.70
N ALA A 109 -14.93 -1.14 -0.37
CA ALA A 109 -15.77 -0.36 0.54
C ALA A 109 -15.57 1.16 0.37
N ASP A 110 -14.37 1.60 0.00
CA ASP A 110 -14.10 3.01 -0.33
C ASP A 110 -14.77 3.43 -1.65
N GLY A 111 -14.71 2.57 -2.68
CA GLY A 111 -15.44 2.78 -3.92
C GLY A 111 -16.95 2.87 -3.74
N GLU A 112 -17.52 2.08 -2.84
CA GLU A 112 -18.94 2.18 -2.47
C GLU A 112 -19.28 3.54 -1.83
N ARG A 113 -18.49 3.96 -0.83
CA ARG A 113 -18.69 5.24 -0.11
C ARG A 113 -18.54 6.46 -1.00
N ASN A 114 -17.56 6.44 -1.92
CA ASN A 114 -17.25 7.57 -2.79
C ASN A 114 -17.98 7.52 -4.15
N ALA A 115 -18.82 6.50 -4.37
CA ALA A 115 -19.49 6.23 -5.65
C ALA A 115 -18.53 6.06 -6.85
N ASP A 116 -17.31 5.59 -6.58
CA ASP A 116 -16.29 5.32 -7.60
C ASP A 116 -16.50 3.91 -8.16
N GLU A 117 -17.21 3.79 -9.28
CA GLU A 117 -17.57 2.50 -9.89
C GLU A 117 -16.34 1.66 -10.26
N GLU A 118 -15.24 2.30 -10.65
CA GLU A 118 -13.99 1.61 -11.02
C GLU A 118 -13.44 0.82 -9.84
N LEU A 119 -13.48 1.39 -8.63
CA LEU A 119 -13.00 0.73 -7.41
C LEU A 119 -13.88 -0.45 -6.95
N ARG A 120 -15.16 -0.49 -7.34
CA ARG A 120 -16.05 -1.61 -7.02
C ARG A 120 -15.70 -2.87 -7.81
N GLY A 121 -15.14 -2.69 -9.01
CA GLY A 121 -14.72 -3.78 -9.90
C GLY A 121 -13.28 -4.25 -9.70
N VAL A 122 -12.48 -3.56 -8.88
CA VAL A 122 -11.08 -3.91 -8.61
C VAL A 122 -11.00 -5.31 -8.00
N GLY A 123 -10.12 -6.15 -8.56
CA GLY A 123 -9.72 -7.43 -7.99
C GLY A 123 -8.26 -7.44 -7.54
N MET A 124 -7.82 -8.55 -6.92
CA MET A 124 -6.42 -8.73 -6.49
C MET A 124 -5.42 -8.46 -7.60
N GLY A 125 -5.71 -8.98 -8.79
CA GLY A 125 -4.90 -8.84 -9.98
C GLY A 125 -4.91 -7.44 -10.60
N ASP A 126 -5.50 -6.44 -9.96
CA ASP A 126 -5.41 -5.02 -10.35
C ASP A 126 -4.62 -4.21 -9.29
N MET A 127 -4.36 -4.79 -8.13
CA MET A 127 -3.67 -4.11 -7.02
C MET A 127 -2.16 -4.28 -7.09
N TRP A 128 -1.45 -3.21 -6.76
CA TRP A 128 0.01 -3.19 -6.64
C TRP A 128 0.41 -2.87 -5.20
N LEU A 129 1.27 -3.70 -4.61
CA LEU A 129 1.95 -3.37 -3.37
C LEU A 129 3.34 -2.80 -3.67
N VAL A 130 3.58 -1.57 -3.22
CA VAL A 130 4.88 -0.90 -3.31
C VAL A 130 5.60 -1.04 -1.99
N THR A 131 6.79 -1.67 -1.96
CA THR A 131 7.47 -1.97 -0.70
C THR A 131 8.99 -2.11 -0.87
N SER A 132 9.71 -2.02 0.26
CA SER A 132 11.13 -2.40 0.39
C SER A 132 11.31 -3.51 1.44
N ASN A 133 10.22 -4.16 1.85
CA ASN A 133 10.21 -5.28 2.78
C ASN A 133 9.95 -6.61 2.05
N PRO A 134 10.84 -7.61 2.13
CA PRO A 134 10.68 -8.85 1.37
C PRO A 134 9.40 -9.61 1.69
N PHE A 135 9.00 -9.65 2.97
CA PHE A 135 7.77 -10.32 3.40
C PHE A 135 6.51 -9.69 2.76
N ASP A 136 6.52 -8.38 2.49
CA ASP A 136 5.40 -7.71 1.86
C ASP A 136 5.25 -8.13 0.40
N VAL A 137 6.37 -8.26 -0.33
CA VAL A 137 6.37 -8.78 -1.71
C VAL A 137 5.77 -10.18 -1.75
N VAL A 138 6.23 -11.08 -0.89
CA VAL A 138 5.73 -12.46 -0.82
C VAL A 138 4.25 -12.49 -0.45
N GLY A 139 3.84 -11.69 0.54
CA GLY A 139 2.45 -11.61 0.98
C GLY A 139 1.50 -11.15 -0.12
N ALA A 140 1.87 -10.11 -0.87
CA ALA A 140 1.09 -9.60 -2.00
C ALA A 140 0.95 -10.64 -3.13
N LEU A 141 2.06 -11.23 -3.56
CA LEU A 141 2.05 -12.20 -4.66
C LEU A 141 1.25 -13.45 -4.29
N ASN A 142 1.28 -13.89 -3.03
CA ASN A 142 0.54 -15.06 -2.54
C ASN A 142 -0.99 -14.90 -2.59
N VAL A 143 -1.50 -13.66 -2.68
CA VAL A 143 -2.94 -13.38 -2.88
C VAL A 143 -3.26 -12.96 -4.32
N GLY A 144 -2.29 -13.00 -5.23
CA GLY A 144 -2.48 -12.64 -6.64
C GLY A 144 -2.39 -11.13 -6.92
N MET A 145 -1.92 -10.33 -5.98
CA MET A 145 -1.54 -8.94 -6.24
C MET A 145 -0.22 -8.87 -7.00
N ARG A 146 0.11 -7.69 -7.53
CA ARG A 146 1.44 -7.38 -8.03
C ARG A 146 2.29 -6.71 -6.96
N ALA A 147 3.61 -6.79 -7.11
CA ALA A 147 4.55 -6.18 -6.16
C ALA A 147 5.62 -5.37 -6.91
N ALA A 148 5.81 -4.12 -6.48
CA ALA A 148 6.91 -3.27 -6.88
C ALA A 148 7.92 -3.16 -5.74
N TRP A 149 9.12 -3.70 -5.95
CA TRP A 149 10.23 -3.63 -5.01
C TRP A 149 11.05 -2.38 -5.23
N VAL A 150 11.13 -1.53 -4.21
CA VAL A 150 11.91 -0.29 -4.26
C VAL A 150 13.33 -0.54 -3.78
N ASP A 151 14.25 -0.69 -4.74
CA ASP A 151 15.68 -0.88 -4.55
C ASP A 151 16.46 0.42 -4.78
N ARG A 152 16.46 1.30 -3.76
CA ARG A 152 17.30 2.51 -3.78
C ARG A 152 18.80 2.22 -3.78
N GLY A 153 19.19 0.99 -3.40
CA GLY A 153 20.58 0.58 -3.25
C GLY A 153 21.20 0.01 -4.52
N GLY A 154 20.41 -0.24 -5.57
CA GLY A 154 20.87 -0.86 -6.81
C GLY A 154 21.39 -2.28 -6.63
N LYS A 155 20.93 -3.00 -5.59
CA LYS A 155 21.33 -4.38 -5.29
C LYS A 155 20.48 -5.43 -6.00
N GLY A 156 19.42 -5.00 -6.69
CA GLY A 156 18.37 -5.84 -7.23
C GLY A 156 17.40 -6.33 -6.14
N TRP A 157 16.59 -7.32 -6.51
CA TRP A 157 15.81 -8.09 -5.55
C TRP A 157 16.75 -8.97 -4.73
N VAL A 158 16.80 -8.75 -3.42
CA VAL A 158 17.67 -9.49 -2.49
C VAL A 158 16.81 -10.17 -1.44
N ASP A 159 16.16 -11.27 -1.84
CA ASP A 159 15.63 -12.26 -0.90
C ASP A 159 16.39 -13.57 -1.08
N GLY A 160 17.13 -13.97 -0.05
CA GLY A 160 17.98 -15.16 -0.07
C GLY A 160 17.20 -16.48 -0.09
N LEU A 161 15.90 -16.49 0.20
CA LEU A 161 15.07 -17.70 0.21
C LEU A 161 14.33 -17.94 -1.11
N ALA A 162 13.99 -16.85 -1.81
CA ALA A 162 13.28 -16.85 -3.09
C ALA A 162 13.92 -17.73 -4.18
N GLY A 163 15.23 -17.59 -4.38
CA GLY A 163 15.96 -18.29 -5.44
C GLY A 163 15.97 -19.81 -5.29
N VAL A 164 15.72 -20.34 -4.08
CA VAL A 164 15.75 -21.78 -3.79
C VAL A 164 14.43 -22.47 -4.17
N LEU A 165 13.33 -21.72 -4.30
CA LEU A 165 11.99 -22.27 -4.51
C LEU A 165 11.39 -21.97 -5.90
N GLY A 166 12.19 -21.46 -6.85
CA GLY A 166 11.70 -21.04 -8.16
C GLY A 166 10.83 -19.79 -8.11
N PHE A 167 10.92 -19.00 -7.03
CA PHE A 167 10.25 -17.71 -6.94
C PHE A 167 11.05 -16.67 -7.71
N GLU A 168 10.43 -16.12 -8.76
CA GLU A 168 11.08 -15.21 -9.72
C GLU A 168 11.29 -13.79 -9.16
N GLY A 169 10.68 -13.47 -8.02
CA GLY A 169 10.81 -12.16 -7.38
C GLY A 169 9.55 -11.30 -7.48
N PRO A 170 9.67 -9.99 -7.16
CA PRO A 170 8.60 -9.02 -7.36
C PRO A 170 8.25 -8.87 -8.84
N THR A 171 7.06 -8.37 -9.13
CA THR A 171 6.61 -8.08 -10.50
C THR A 171 7.52 -7.06 -11.20
N VAL A 172 7.98 -6.05 -10.47
CA VAL A 172 8.98 -5.09 -10.94
C VAL A 172 9.95 -4.72 -9.83
N VAL A 173 11.19 -4.46 -10.20
CA VAL A 173 12.21 -3.82 -9.36
C VAL A 173 12.42 -2.41 -9.89
N VAL A 174 12.38 -1.42 -8.99
CA VAL A 174 12.47 0.00 -9.31
C VAL A 174 13.43 0.71 -8.35
N SER A 175 14.05 1.78 -8.81
CA SER A 175 15.07 2.54 -8.07
C SER A 175 14.47 3.57 -7.10
N GLY A 176 13.20 3.96 -7.28
CA GLY A 176 12.54 4.97 -6.46
C GLY A 176 11.06 5.15 -6.79
N ILE A 177 10.38 6.04 -6.05
CA ILE A 177 8.92 6.21 -6.15
C ILE A 177 8.48 6.78 -7.51
N GLY A 178 9.28 7.65 -8.15
CA GLY A 178 8.95 8.16 -9.49
C GLY A 178 8.82 7.03 -10.53
N GLU A 179 9.77 6.10 -10.53
CA GLU A 179 9.76 4.94 -11.42
C GLU A 179 8.60 3.98 -11.11
N VAL A 180 8.17 3.85 -9.84
CA VAL A 180 6.95 3.10 -9.51
C VAL A 180 5.75 3.62 -10.32
N VAL A 181 5.54 4.94 -10.31
CA VAL A 181 4.37 5.56 -10.98
C VAL A 181 4.43 5.33 -12.48
N GLU A 182 5.61 5.51 -13.09
CA GLU A 182 5.83 5.25 -14.52
C GLU A 182 5.52 3.80 -14.88
N ARG A 183 6.08 2.84 -14.14
CA ARG A 183 5.97 1.41 -14.45
C ARG A 183 4.55 0.89 -14.27
N ILE A 184 3.83 1.32 -13.22
CA ILE A 184 2.44 0.91 -13.00
C ILE A 184 1.51 1.54 -14.03
N SER A 185 1.71 2.83 -14.35
CA SER A 185 0.88 3.50 -15.36
C SER A 185 1.04 2.88 -16.75
N GLY A 186 2.28 2.58 -17.16
CA GLY A 186 2.54 1.92 -18.45
C GLY A 186 2.04 0.48 -18.52
N TRP A 187 1.94 -0.21 -17.37
CA TRP A 187 1.40 -1.58 -17.32
C TRP A 187 -0.09 -1.63 -17.71
N GLU A 188 -0.87 -0.66 -17.23
CA GLU A 188 -2.31 -0.57 -17.54
C GLU A 188 -2.56 -0.27 -19.03
N GLU A 189 -1.72 0.57 -19.63
CA GLU A 189 -1.79 0.90 -21.05
C GLU A 189 -1.55 -0.34 -21.92
N GLY A 190 -0.56 -1.16 -21.59
CA GLY A 190 -0.26 -2.41 -22.30
C GLY A 190 -1.32 -3.52 -22.15
N ARG A 191 -2.19 -3.45 -21.12
CA ARG A 191 -3.34 -4.37 -20.98
C ARG A 191 -4.54 -3.99 -21.85
N ARG A 192 -4.64 -2.73 -22.25
CA ARG A 192 -5.77 -2.18 -23.03
C ARG A 192 -5.51 -2.15 -24.54
N SER A 193 -4.26 -2.35 -24.97
CA SER A 193 -3.82 -2.48 -26.38
C SER A 193 -3.92 -3.92 -26.88
#